data_AF-A0A969H653-F1
#
_entry.id   AF-A0A969H653-F1
#
_cell.length_a   1.000
_cell.length_b   1.000
_cell.length_c   1.000
_cell.angle_alpha   90.00
_cell.angle_beta   90.00
_cell.angle_gamma   90.00
#
_symmetry.space_group_name_H-M   'P 1'
#
loop_
_entity.id
_entity.type
_entity.pdbx_description
1 polymer ?
#
loop_
_entity_poly.entity_id
_entity_poly.type
_entity_poly.pdbx_seq_one_letter_code
_entity_poly.pdbx_strand_id
1 'polypeptide(L)'
;MPTGTVQVNSGNSIPFNAVGYDVYGNETGTGLFNWHLWPGSGNGILASNGVFTGTTAGTVGIQASQGTFYSSIQDINVLPGLPITAVVSASPITIPVGGVTSTLTITARDGFGNLVANNTSLNVTTNLGTISGSATTQNGLLTRILTSGSYHGQATIFVNGFAASGDKVNFIPKSRVTAYPTSLNADGISETTLTIEIFDSTGAAVADGTVPTVTTSLGTLLGNSGVVDGKLTRTLRASLTPGVAEIFVNGLQAEGSIPFLIGPASIAYIEATPPWLMADGISQSALTIKVQDTYGHIITNTGPLTVTTNRGTISSFVPTVNGVTTRILTSSLESGAAVISVDGLTADGDAKIHFVGNSLQNSSFEIEGLTDWSVGQVTTPTGSTPAYSASVLNSDSIGGISITSPSGSTMVRLGATTTNKSDHQLSEVWLSQPVYIATGGLTQLTFEYRILSYDVAVGSPNNGYKEWDPFEVYLNGREVMQDGVPWSQEWNNWYQDLPTSPKDLGWKQAVLDLSPYAGQVVTLEFRVPNRQSPRDNTWVYLDGFNLVHRQWCFIRFICRKLIGKYVLSEKLTSGFYRLSFFRGRVTVTVTPGLPWLLLIVILP
;
A
#
# COMPACT_ATOMS: atom_id res chain seq x y z
N MET A 1 -53.34 -14.18 56.13
CA MET A 1 -52.13 -13.63 55.48
C MET A 1 -50.93 -13.88 56.39
N PRO A 2 -49.73 -14.16 55.85
CA PRO A 2 -48.51 -14.28 56.66
C PRO A 2 -48.26 -12.99 57.44
N THR A 3 -47.91 -13.07 58.71
CA THR A 3 -47.76 -11.92 59.62
C THR A 3 -46.41 -11.20 59.49
N GLY A 4 -45.86 -11.10 58.28
CA GLY A 4 -44.55 -10.46 58.02
C GLY A 4 -44.64 -9.38 56.95
N THR A 5 -43.76 -8.38 57.02
CA THR A 5 -43.61 -7.36 55.96
C THR A 5 -43.15 -8.03 54.67
N VAL A 6 -43.94 -7.85 53.60
CA VAL A 6 -43.60 -8.36 52.26
C VAL A 6 -42.66 -7.37 51.58
N GLN A 7 -41.66 -7.84 50.83
CA GLN A 7 -40.75 -6.97 50.07
C GLN A 7 -40.92 -7.18 48.57
N VAL A 8 -40.85 -6.09 47.81
CA VAL A 8 -40.85 -6.12 46.33
C VAL A 8 -39.97 -5.00 45.82
N ASN A 9 -39.14 -5.26 44.80
CA ASN A 9 -38.39 -4.20 44.15
C ASN A 9 -39.31 -3.38 43.24
N SER A 10 -39.06 -2.08 43.12
CA SER A 10 -39.77 -1.23 42.16
C SER A 10 -39.64 -1.80 40.74
N GLY A 11 -40.76 -1.85 40.02
CA GLY A 11 -40.91 -2.48 38.71
C GLY A 11 -41.23 -3.98 38.73
N ASN A 12 -41.09 -4.65 39.88
CA ASN A 12 -41.48 -6.06 40.02
C ASN A 12 -42.91 -6.18 40.56
N SER A 13 -43.54 -7.31 40.22
CA SER A 13 -44.89 -7.64 40.65
C SER A 13 -44.92 -8.81 41.61
N ILE A 14 -45.85 -8.79 42.56
CA ILE A 14 -46.13 -9.90 43.47
C ILE A 14 -47.64 -10.14 43.53
N PRO A 15 -48.11 -11.40 43.35
CA PRO A 15 -49.52 -11.73 43.49
C PRO A 15 -49.91 -11.84 44.97
N PHE A 16 -51.07 -11.30 45.30
CA PHE A 16 -51.72 -11.52 46.58
C PHE A 16 -53.00 -12.32 46.41
N ASN A 17 -53.22 -13.26 47.32
CA ASN A 17 -54.43 -14.07 47.38
C ASN A 17 -55.17 -13.74 48.67
N ALA A 18 -56.50 -13.71 48.60
CA ALA A 18 -57.37 -13.60 49.76
C ALA A 18 -58.25 -14.86 49.85
N VAL A 19 -58.55 -15.28 51.07
CA VAL A 19 -59.40 -16.43 51.37
C VAL A 19 -60.46 -15.97 52.37
N GLY A 20 -61.73 -16.23 52.05
CA GLY A 20 -62.86 -15.98 52.94
C GLY A 20 -63.19 -17.23 53.76
N TYR A 21 -63.59 -17.02 55.02
CA TYR A 21 -64.01 -18.08 55.93
C TYR A 21 -65.45 -17.81 56.39
N ASP A 22 -66.27 -18.85 56.49
CA ASP A 22 -67.59 -18.74 57.13
C ASP A 22 -67.46 -18.65 58.66
N VAL A 23 -68.59 -18.48 59.34
CA VAL A 23 -68.68 -18.43 60.81
C VAL A 23 -68.19 -19.72 61.50
N TYR A 24 -68.13 -20.83 60.75
CA TYR A 24 -67.70 -22.14 61.23
C TYR A 24 -66.22 -22.42 60.90
N GLY A 25 -65.52 -21.48 60.27
CA GLY A 25 -64.11 -21.59 59.90
C GLY A 25 -63.85 -22.38 58.61
N ASN A 26 -64.87 -22.68 57.81
CA ASN A 26 -64.70 -23.33 56.51
C ASN A 26 -64.37 -22.28 55.44
N GLU A 27 -63.50 -22.61 54.49
CA GLU A 27 -63.22 -21.75 53.35
C GLU A 27 -64.44 -21.65 52.44
N THR A 28 -64.92 -20.43 52.18
CA THR A 28 -66.12 -20.20 51.34
C THR A 28 -65.79 -20.05 49.85
N GLY A 29 -64.54 -20.32 49.46
CA GLY A 29 -64.02 -20.21 48.09
C GLY A 29 -63.31 -18.87 47.78
N THR A 30 -62.48 -18.88 46.75
CA THR A 30 -61.74 -17.72 46.20
C THR A 30 -62.66 -16.85 45.34
N GLY A 31 -63.60 -16.13 45.96
CA GLY A 31 -64.49 -15.20 45.23
C GLY A 31 -63.74 -14.00 44.61
N LEU A 32 -64.44 -13.22 43.78
CA LEU A 32 -63.93 -11.92 43.32
C LEU A 32 -63.80 -10.97 44.51
N PHE A 33 -62.58 -10.69 44.94
CA PHE A 33 -62.29 -9.70 45.98
C PHE A 33 -62.06 -8.32 45.35
N ASN A 34 -62.54 -7.27 46.03
CA ASN A 34 -62.13 -5.91 45.73
C ASN A 34 -60.83 -5.60 46.48
N TRP A 35 -59.85 -5.09 45.75
CA TRP A 35 -58.50 -4.81 46.26
C TRP A 35 -58.30 -3.31 46.47
N HIS A 36 -57.74 -2.95 47.62
CA HIS A 36 -57.54 -1.57 48.06
C HIS A 36 -56.07 -1.32 48.40
N LEU A 37 -55.57 -0.15 48.00
CA LEU A 37 -54.26 0.36 48.42
C LEU A 37 -54.42 1.33 49.59
N TRP A 38 -53.54 1.18 50.58
CA TRP A 38 -53.42 2.05 51.73
C TRP A 38 -52.15 2.90 51.60
N PRO A 39 -52.28 4.22 51.46
CA PRO A 39 -51.13 5.11 51.26
C PRO A 39 -50.10 5.02 52.40
N GLY A 40 -48.82 5.14 52.03
CA GLY A 40 -47.71 5.23 52.96
C GLY A 40 -46.55 6.02 52.34
N SER A 41 -45.31 5.72 52.74
CA SER A 41 -44.11 6.37 52.16
C SER A 41 -43.74 5.80 50.78
N GLY A 42 -44.25 4.63 50.43
CA GLY A 42 -44.10 4.00 49.11
C GLY A 42 -45.42 3.98 48.33
N ASN A 43 -45.35 3.42 47.12
CA ASN A 43 -46.52 3.33 46.23
C ASN A 43 -46.37 2.18 45.22
N GLY A 44 -47.47 1.80 44.58
CA GLY A 44 -47.49 0.84 43.49
C GLY A 44 -48.83 0.81 42.74
N ILE A 45 -48.92 -0.08 41.75
CA ILE A 45 -50.12 -0.31 40.96
C ILE A 45 -50.73 -1.63 41.45
N LEU A 46 -51.98 -1.62 41.89
CA LEU A 46 -52.71 -2.80 42.33
C LEU A 46 -53.78 -3.15 41.29
N ALA A 47 -53.59 -4.28 40.60
CA ALA A 47 -54.55 -4.79 39.64
C ALA A 47 -55.76 -5.44 40.33
N SER A 48 -56.90 -5.48 39.64
CA SER A 48 -58.15 -6.06 40.15
C SER A 48 -58.07 -7.56 40.45
N ASN A 49 -57.06 -8.26 39.93
CA ASN A 49 -56.78 -9.66 40.21
C ASN A 49 -55.84 -9.87 41.43
N GLY A 50 -55.51 -8.82 42.17
CA GLY A 50 -54.66 -8.89 43.37
C GLY A 50 -53.15 -8.87 43.09
N VAL A 51 -52.73 -8.62 41.85
CA VAL A 51 -51.31 -8.43 41.53
C VAL A 51 -50.89 -6.99 41.85
N PHE A 52 -49.90 -6.85 42.72
CA PHE A 52 -49.30 -5.57 43.08
C PHE A 52 -47.95 -5.38 42.39
N THR A 53 -47.74 -4.25 41.72
CA THR A 53 -46.45 -3.84 41.13
C THR A 53 -45.91 -2.63 41.88
N GLY A 54 -44.73 -2.75 42.49
CA GLY A 54 -44.11 -1.62 43.21
C GLY A 54 -43.66 -0.51 42.26
N THR A 55 -43.84 0.76 42.64
CA THR A 55 -43.37 1.91 41.85
C THR A 55 -42.53 2.89 42.67
N THR A 56 -43.02 3.39 43.80
CA THR A 56 -42.28 4.31 44.68
C THR A 56 -41.72 3.55 45.88
N ALA A 57 -40.43 3.66 46.13
CA ALA A 57 -39.77 2.98 47.25
C ALA A 57 -40.29 3.51 48.60
N GLY A 58 -40.52 2.62 49.55
CA GLY A 58 -41.15 2.91 50.84
C GLY A 58 -42.25 1.91 51.19
N THR A 59 -43.01 2.17 52.25
CA THR A 59 -44.05 1.26 52.73
C THR A 59 -45.42 1.63 52.14
N VAL A 60 -46.18 0.63 51.70
CA VAL A 60 -47.57 0.74 51.23
C VAL A 60 -48.37 -0.45 51.74
N GLY A 61 -49.61 -0.23 52.16
CA GLY A 61 -50.48 -1.30 52.63
C GLY A 61 -51.42 -1.79 51.52
N ILE A 62 -51.80 -3.06 51.57
CA ILE A 62 -52.87 -3.61 50.73
C ILE A 62 -53.95 -4.26 51.58
N GLN A 63 -55.19 -4.25 51.10
CA GLN A 63 -56.30 -4.89 51.77
C GLN A 63 -57.29 -5.48 50.75
N ALA A 64 -57.78 -6.69 51.03
CA ALA A 64 -58.85 -7.30 50.25
C ALA A 64 -60.19 -7.13 50.97
N SER A 65 -61.27 -7.06 50.19
CA SER A 65 -62.63 -6.96 50.71
C SER A 65 -63.63 -7.75 49.88
N GLN A 66 -64.69 -8.23 50.53
CA GLN A 66 -65.84 -8.87 49.90
C GLN A 66 -67.11 -8.38 50.61
N GLY A 67 -67.95 -7.62 49.91
CA GLY A 67 -69.09 -6.94 50.54
C GLY A 67 -68.64 -5.98 51.65
N THR A 68 -69.10 -6.19 52.87
CA THR A 68 -68.73 -5.39 54.06
C THR A 68 -67.57 -5.99 54.87
N PHE A 69 -67.01 -7.12 54.43
CA PHE A 69 -65.92 -7.79 55.12
C PHE A 69 -64.56 -7.37 54.54
N TYR A 70 -63.60 -7.08 55.43
CA TYR A 70 -62.25 -6.64 55.08
C TYR A 70 -61.20 -7.54 55.72
N SER A 71 -60.11 -7.79 55.01
CA SER A 71 -58.92 -8.42 55.60
C SER A 71 -58.18 -7.46 56.54
N SER A 72 -57.20 -7.96 57.28
CA SER A 72 -56.15 -7.10 57.82
C SER A 72 -55.38 -6.41 56.68
N ILE A 73 -54.81 -5.23 56.95
CA ILE A 73 -53.87 -4.58 56.03
C ILE A 73 -52.56 -5.38 56.04
N GLN A 74 -52.04 -5.66 54.86
CA GLN A 74 -50.72 -6.27 54.67
C GLN A 74 -49.75 -5.19 54.20
N ASP A 75 -48.73 -4.91 55.00
CA ASP A 75 -47.69 -3.96 54.61
C ASP A 75 -46.71 -4.59 53.62
N ILE A 76 -46.37 -3.78 52.61
CA ILE A 76 -45.38 -4.07 51.57
C ILE A 76 -44.29 -3.00 51.66
N ASN A 77 -43.05 -3.41 51.80
CA ASN A 77 -41.89 -2.54 51.66
C ASN A 77 -41.37 -2.61 50.21
N VAL A 78 -41.63 -1.56 49.45
CA VAL A 78 -41.11 -1.38 48.10
C VAL A 78 -39.65 -0.95 48.20
N LEU A 79 -38.73 -1.79 47.73
CA LEU A 79 -37.31 -1.47 47.62
C LEU A 79 -37.03 -0.78 46.29
N PRO A 80 -36.01 0.09 46.19
CA PRO A 80 -35.58 0.64 44.90
C PRO A 80 -35.25 -0.46 43.88
N GLY A 81 -35.57 -0.20 42.61
CA GLY A 81 -35.21 -1.07 41.50
C GLY A 81 -33.74 -0.96 41.09
N LEU A 82 -33.39 -1.65 40.01
CA LEU A 82 -32.05 -1.56 39.41
C LEU A 82 -31.79 -0.15 38.84
N PRO A 83 -30.52 0.31 38.80
CA PRO A 83 -30.15 1.60 38.21
C PRO A 83 -30.53 1.65 36.72
N ILE A 84 -31.29 2.67 36.32
CA ILE A 84 -31.66 2.94 34.92
C ILE A 84 -31.10 4.28 34.45
N THR A 85 -31.10 5.31 35.31
CA THR A 85 -30.61 6.65 34.95
C THR A 85 -29.52 7.12 35.91
N ALA A 86 -28.62 7.97 35.40
CA ALA A 86 -27.60 8.63 36.20
C ALA A 86 -27.49 10.12 35.81
N VAL A 87 -27.34 10.98 36.81
CA VAL A 87 -27.09 12.42 36.66
C VAL A 87 -25.76 12.74 37.33
N VAL A 88 -24.84 13.37 36.60
CA VAL A 88 -23.53 13.80 37.09
C VAL A 88 -23.59 15.28 37.44
N SER A 89 -23.01 15.63 38.60
CA SER A 89 -22.55 16.98 38.88
C SER A 89 -21.04 16.95 39.09
N ALA A 90 -20.32 17.92 38.52
CA ALA A 90 -18.87 17.99 38.58
C ALA A 90 -18.39 19.30 39.21
N SER A 91 -17.36 19.22 40.06
CA SER A 91 -16.74 20.39 40.67
C SER A 91 -15.22 20.23 40.75
N PRO A 92 -14.45 21.06 40.02
CA PRO A 92 -14.89 22.05 39.02
C PRO A 92 -15.28 21.43 37.67
N ILE A 93 -16.17 22.09 36.91
CA ILE A 93 -16.60 21.66 35.56
C ILE A 93 -15.56 21.92 34.46
N THR A 94 -14.47 22.60 34.77
CA THR A 94 -13.37 22.88 33.84
C THR A 94 -12.05 22.72 34.58
N ILE A 95 -11.15 21.93 34.00
CA ILE A 95 -9.82 21.66 34.55
C ILE A 95 -8.76 21.70 33.45
N PRO A 96 -7.55 22.21 33.70
CA PRO A 96 -6.45 22.08 32.74
C PRO A 96 -6.01 20.62 32.55
N VAL A 97 -5.43 20.32 31.38
CA VAL A 97 -4.72 19.05 31.14
C VAL A 97 -3.50 18.87 32.06
N GLY A 98 -3.07 17.61 32.22
CA GLY A 98 -1.88 17.24 32.97
C GLY A 98 -2.14 16.94 34.45
N GLY A 99 -3.11 16.06 34.73
CA GLY A 99 -3.28 15.47 36.06
C GLY A 99 -4.11 16.29 37.06
N VAL A 100 -4.76 17.37 36.62
CA VAL A 100 -5.70 18.14 37.46
C VAL A 100 -6.97 17.34 37.66
N THR A 101 -7.63 17.46 38.82
CA THR A 101 -8.78 16.65 39.20
C THR A 101 -10.09 17.44 39.30
N SER A 102 -11.20 16.76 39.01
CA SER A 102 -12.56 17.19 39.29
C SER A 102 -13.28 16.14 40.13
N THR A 103 -13.99 16.58 41.17
CA THR A 103 -14.84 15.70 41.96
C THR A 103 -16.18 15.55 41.25
N LEU A 104 -16.61 14.30 41.04
CA LEU A 104 -17.89 13.94 40.45
C LEU A 104 -18.83 13.45 41.55
N THR A 105 -20.05 13.98 41.59
CA THR A 105 -21.16 13.45 42.35
C THR A 105 -22.20 12.89 41.38
N ILE A 106 -22.43 11.59 41.44
CA ILE A 106 -23.33 10.86 40.54
C ILE A 106 -24.56 10.42 41.32
N THR A 107 -25.73 10.84 40.86
CA THR A 107 -27.04 10.42 41.41
C THR A 107 -27.65 9.37 40.49
N ALA A 108 -27.85 8.16 40.99
CA ALA A 108 -28.43 7.04 40.25
C ALA A 108 -29.87 6.78 40.67
N ARG A 109 -30.75 6.60 39.68
CA ARG A 109 -32.17 6.32 39.89
C ARG A 109 -32.64 5.11 39.10
N ASP A 110 -33.63 4.41 39.63
CA ASP A 110 -34.31 3.32 38.94
C ASP A 110 -35.29 3.82 37.85
N GLY A 111 -35.98 2.89 37.19
CA GLY A 111 -36.93 3.20 36.11
C GLY A 111 -38.17 4.00 36.55
N PHE A 112 -38.41 4.13 37.85
CA PHE A 112 -39.53 4.88 38.43
C PHE A 112 -39.05 6.15 39.16
N GLY A 113 -37.76 6.49 39.05
CA GLY A 113 -37.18 7.70 39.62
C GLY A 113 -36.75 7.58 41.08
N ASN A 114 -36.82 6.39 41.70
CA ASN A 114 -36.34 6.20 43.07
C ASN A 114 -34.82 6.22 43.09
N LEU A 115 -34.24 6.76 44.17
CA LEU A 115 -32.81 6.62 44.44
C LEU A 115 -32.48 5.13 44.61
N VAL A 116 -31.46 4.65 43.91
CA VAL A 116 -31.05 3.25 44.02
C VAL A 116 -30.58 2.90 45.43
N ALA A 117 -30.72 1.63 45.78
CA ALA A 117 -30.41 1.13 47.11
C ALA A 117 -28.95 1.40 47.52
N ASN A 118 -28.69 1.46 48.82
CA ASN A 118 -27.34 1.52 49.35
C ASN A 118 -26.54 0.29 48.94
N ASN A 119 -25.23 0.46 48.81
CA ASN A 119 -24.32 -0.60 48.39
C ASN A 119 -24.49 -1.07 46.94
N THR A 120 -25.23 -0.33 46.10
CA THR A 120 -25.29 -0.62 44.66
C THR A 120 -23.95 -0.28 44.01
N SER A 121 -23.36 -1.24 43.31
CA SER A 121 -22.14 -1.02 42.53
C SER A 121 -22.49 -0.50 41.15
N LEU A 122 -21.87 0.62 40.75
CA LEU A 122 -21.99 1.19 39.40
C LEU A 122 -20.61 1.22 38.75
N ASN A 123 -20.54 0.78 37.49
CA ASN A 123 -19.36 0.93 36.66
C ASN A 123 -19.34 2.35 36.09
N VAL A 124 -18.30 3.13 36.38
CA VAL A 124 -18.18 4.53 35.92
C VAL A 124 -16.94 4.66 35.07
N THR A 125 -17.11 5.10 33.83
CA THR A 125 -16.02 5.30 32.86
C THR A 125 -16.11 6.67 32.21
N THR A 126 -15.09 7.07 31.46
CA THR A 126 -15.07 8.33 30.71
C THR A 126 -14.36 8.14 29.36
N ASN A 127 -14.68 8.99 28.38
CA ASN A 127 -13.96 9.04 27.10
C ASN A 127 -12.65 9.84 27.19
N LEU A 128 -12.42 10.62 28.25
CA LEU A 128 -11.22 11.45 28.38
C LEU A 128 -10.76 11.53 29.85
N GLY A 129 -9.48 11.29 30.09
CA GLY A 129 -8.90 11.23 31.43
C GLY A 129 -9.10 9.86 32.10
N THR A 130 -8.96 9.82 33.42
CA THR A 130 -9.11 8.60 34.22
C THR A 130 -10.06 8.82 35.39
N ILE A 131 -10.85 7.81 35.72
CA ILE A 131 -11.74 7.83 36.89
C ILE A 131 -11.13 6.94 37.96
N SER A 132 -11.08 7.45 39.19
CA SER A 132 -10.59 6.71 40.35
C SER A 132 -11.58 6.75 41.52
N GLY A 133 -11.35 5.83 42.47
CA GLY A 133 -12.19 5.60 43.64
C GLY A 133 -13.21 4.48 43.42
N SER A 134 -13.44 3.68 44.46
CA SER A 134 -14.51 2.69 44.52
C SER A 134 -15.38 2.97 45.74
N ALA A 135 -16.56 3.53 45.49
CA ALA A 135 -17.63 3.59 46.47
C ALA A 135 -18.90 3.09 45.79
N THR A 136 -19.60 2.21 46.48
CA THR A 136 -20.98 1.87 46.18
C THR A 136 -21.88 3.07 46.50
N THR A 137 -23.12 3.04 46.04
CA THR A 137 -24.06 4.13 46.33
C THR A 137 -24.38 4.22 47.82
N GLN A 138 -24.49 5.44 48.31
CA GLN A 138 -25.10 5.78 49.58
C GLN A 138 -26.21 6.79 49.32
N ASN A 139 -27.44 6.44 49.69
CA ASN A 139 -28.68 7.14 49.38
C ASN A 139 -28.81 7.46 47.88
N GLY A 140 -28.47 6.49 47.01
CA GLY A 140 -28.47 6.66 45.54
C GLY A 140 -27.38 7.58 44.98
N LEU A 141 -26.48 8.12 45.82
CA LEU A 141 -25.36 8.94 45.38
C LEU A 141 -24.05 8.16 45.44
N LEU A 142 -23.12 8.48 44.55
CA LEU A 142 -21.73 8.02 44.63
C LEU A 142 -20.77 9.14 44.19
N THR A 143 -19.60 9.18 44.83
CA THR A 143 -18.54 10.16 44.50
C THR A 143 -17.40 9.47 43.76
N ARG A 144 -16.83 10.16 42.76
CA ARG A 144 -15.64 9.73 42.00
C ARG A 144 -14.71 10.91 41.78
N ILE A 145 -13.44 10.62 41.50
CA ILE A 145 -12.45 11.62 41.10
C ILE A 145 -12.13 11.38 39.63
N LEU A 146 -12.38 12.40 38.80
CA LEU A 146 -11.91 12.48 37.42
C LEU A 146 -10.55 13.17 37.40
N THR A 147 -9.55 12.55 36.80
CA THR A 147 -8.21 13.12 36.60
C THR A 147 -7.97 13.36 35.12
N SER A 148 -7.58 14.58 34.76
CA SER A 148 -7.26 14.95 33.37
C SER A 148 -6.01 14.26 32.85
N GLY A 149 -6.05 13.88 31.57
CA GLY A 149 -4.91 13.31 30.85
C GLY A 149 -4.10 14.36 30.09
N SER A 150 -3.43 13.94 29.03
CA SER A 150 -2.63 14.80 28.15
C SER A 150 -3.43 15.53 27.07
N TYR A 151 -4.62 15.04 26.71
CA TYR A 151 -5.45 15.58 25.64
C TYR A 151 -6.54 16.50 26.19
N HIS A 152 -6.79 17.61 25.49
CA HIS A 152 -7.84 18.56 25.85
C HIS A 152 -9.16 18.19 25.15
N GLY A 153 -10.26 18.80 25.59
CA GLY A 153 -11.60 18.51 25.08
C GLY A 153 -12.59 18.11 26.18
N GLN A 154 -13.75 17.60 25.78
CA GLN A 154 -14.86 17.36 26.70
C GLN A 154 -14.88 15.91 27.20
N ALA A 155 -14.70 15.73 28.51
CA ALA A 155 -14.89 14.47 29.22
C ALA A 155 -16.38 14.23 29.50
N THR A 156 -16.93 13.24 28.81
CA THR A 156 -18.26 12.66 29.07
C THR A 156 -18.12 11.49 30.03
N ILE A 157 -19.02 11.41 31.00
CA ILE A 157 -19.05 10.34 32.00
C ILE A 157 -20.10 9.32 31.60
N PHE A 158 -19.74 8.04 31.68
CA PHE A 158 -20.61 6.91 31.41
C PHE A 158 -20.84 6.12 32.68
N VAL A 159 -22.07 5.70 32.93
CA VAL A 159 -22.47 4.88 34.06
C VAL A 159 -23.13 3.61 33.51
N ASN A 160 -22.59 2.45 33.88
CA ASN A 160 -22.99 1.14 33.36
C ASN A 160 -23.02 1.06 31.81
N GLY A 161 -22.09 1.77 31.15
CA GLY A 161 -21.97 1.80 29.70
C GLY A 161 -22.84 2.84 28.99
N PHE A 162 -23.72 3.54 29.70
CA PHE A 162 -24.57 4.60 29.13
C PHE A 162 -24.06 5.98 29.50
N ALA A 163 -24.14 6.95 28.58
CA ALA A 163 -23.78 8.33 28.87
C ALA A 163 -24.70 8.88 29.97
N ALA A 164 -24.11 9.35 31.07
CA ALA A 164 -24.86 9.98 32.14
C ALA A 164 -25.34 11.37 31.68
N SER A 165 -26.49 11.79 32.21
CA SER A 165 -26.99 13.15 32.04
C SER A 165 -26.29 14.12 33.01
N GLY A 166 -26.45 15.43 32.83
CA GLY A 166 -25.86 16.45 33.70
C GLY A 166 -24.53 16.99 33.17
N ASP A 167 -23.60 17.29 34.09
CA ASP A 167 -22.35 17.99 33.78
C ASP A 167 -21.40 17.14 32.92
N LYS A 168 -20.68 17.82 32.05
CA LYS A 168 -19.47 17.31 31.38
C LYS A 168 -18.29 18.15 31.79
N VAL A 169 -17.12 17.54 31.96
CA VAL A 169 -15.92 18.26 32.41
C VAL A 169 -15.10 18.67 31.20
N ASN A 170 -14.82 19.97 31.06
CA ASN A 170 -14.00 20.48 29.97
C ASN A 170 -12.52 20.46 30.36
N PHE A 171 -11.69 19.72 29.62
CA PHE A 171 -10.24 19.75 29.77
C PHE A 171 -9.68 20.85 28.88
N ILE A 172 -9.06 21.87 29.47
CA ILE A 172 -8.48 23.00 28.72
C ILE A 172 -6.98 22.80 28.50
N PRO A 173 -6.45 23.20 27.34
CA PRO A 173 -5.02 23.10 27.06
C PRO A 173 -4.21 24.08 27.93
N LYS A 174 -2.93 23.76 28.16
CA LYS A 174 -1.96 24.64 28.85
C LYS A 174 -1.04 25.40 27.89
N SER A 175 -1.29 25.28 26.60
CA SER A 175 -0.53 25.98 25.58
C SER A 175 -1.38 26.16 24.33
N ARG A 176 -1.10 27.22 23.57
CA ARG A 176 -1.80 27.54 22.32
C ARG A 176 -0.77 27.80 21.22
N VAL A 177 -1.02 27.23 20.04
CA VAL A 177 -0.13 27.34 18.88
C VAL A 177 -0.81 28.15 17.79
N THR A 178 -0.03 29.05 17.22
CA THR A 178 -0.34 29.71 15.95
C THR A 178 0.80 29.46 14.97
N ALA A 179 0.48 29.37 13.69
CA ALA A 179 1.45 29.05 12.64
C ALA A 179 1.29 30.04 11.48
N TYR A 180 2.40 30.46 10.89
CA TYR A 180 2.40 31.21 9.63
C TYR A 180 3.50 30.67 8.70
N PRO A 181 3.11 30.03 7.57
CA PRO A 181 1.75 29.74 7.10
C PRO A 181 0.95 28.78 8.01
N THR A 182 -0.38 28.79 7.93
CA THR A 182 -1.28 27.96 8.77
C THR A 182 -1.38 26.50 8.31
N SER A 183 -0.84 26.17 7.15
CA SER A 183 -0.80 24.82 6.56
C SER A 183 0.46 24.66 5.72
N LEU A 184 0.88 23.42 5.50
CA LEU A 184 2.04 23.10 4.66
C LEU A 184 1.65 22.07 3.59
N ASN A 185 2.37 22.01 2.47
CA ASN A 185 2.29 20.86 1.58
C ASN A 185 3.09 19.70 2.18
N ALA A 186 2.62 18.47 2.02
CA ALA A 186 3.32 17.26 2.47
C ALA A 186 4.48 16.88 1.53
N ASP A 187 5.43 17.81 1.33
CA ASP A 187 6.53 17.71 0.36
C ASP A 187 7.90 17.42 1.03
N GLY A 188 7.92 17.26 2.36
CA GLY A 188 9.14 17.03 3.13
C GLY A 188 10.04 18.25 3.32
N ILE A 189 9.72 19.39 2.72
CA ILE A 189 10.60 20.58 2.66
C ILE A 189 9.91 21.87 3.09
N SER A 190 8.60 22.00 2.92
CA SER A 190 7.78 23.13 3.33
C SER A 190 7.91 23.38 4.83
N GLU A 191 8.00 24.64 5.23
CA GLU A 191 8.19 25.04 6.63
C GLU A 191 7.18 26.11 7.08
N THR A 192 6.81 26.06 8.36
CA THR A 192 6.07 27.13 9.04
C THR A 192 6.74 27.55 10.33
N THR A 193 6.61 28.82 10.69
CA THR A 193 7.01 29.30 12.02
C THR A 193 5.83 29.15 12.97
N LEU A 194 6.02 28.35 14.02
CA LEU A 194 5.11 28.21 15.15
C LEU A 194 5.42 29.28 16.19
N THR A 195 4.37 29.97 16.66
CA THR A 195 4.39 30.76 17.89
C THR A 195 3.54 30.05 18.93
N ILE A 196 4.17 29.64 20.04
CA ILE A 196 3.57 28.82 21.09
C ILE A 196 3.45 29.65 22.36
N GLU A 197 2.23 29.95 22.77
CA GLU A 197 1.90 30.56 24.08
C GLU A 197 1.77 29.45 25.13
N ILE A 198 2.36 29.62 26.31
CA ILE A 198 2.37 28.60 27.37
C ILE A 198 1.87 29.20 28.68
N PHE A 199 0.94 28.49 29.32
CA PHE A 199 0.27 28.89 30.54
C PHE A 199 0.59 27.94 31.71
N ASP A 200 0.69 28.50 32.91
CA ASP A 200 0.87 27.76 34.14
C ASP A 200 -0.48 27.22 34.69
N SER A 201 -0.46 26.61 35.87
CA SER A 201 -1.67 26.07 36.52
C SER A 201 -2.69 27.12 36.94
N THR A 202 -2.29 28.39 37.03
CA THR A 202 -3.15 29.53 37.35
C THR A 202 -3.74 30.20 36.10
N GLY A 203 -3.25 29.81 34.91
CA GLY A 203 -3.61 30.42 33.63
C GLY A 203 -2.73 31.63 33.28
N ALA A 204 -1.69 31.93 34.06
CA ALA A 204 -0.73 32.98 33.77
C ALA A 204 0.33 32.51 32.78
N ALA A 205 0.96 33.45 32.07
CA ALA A 205 2.08 33.16 31.18
C ALA A 205 3.26 32.55 31.95
N VAL A 206 3.90 31.53 31.38
CA VAL A 206 5.11 30.94 31.95
C VAL A 206 6.28 31.94 31.90
N ALA A 207 7.12 31.92 32.95
CA ALA A 207 8.25 32.84 33.11
C ALA A 207 9.31 32.69 32.00
N ASP A 208 9.94 33.82 31.68
CA ASP A 208 11.02 33.91 30.71
C ASP A 208 12.20 33.00 31.07
N GLY A 209 12.86 32.47 30.04
CA GLY A 209 13.97 31.53 30.16
C GLY A 209 13.56 30.08 30.41
N THR A 210 12.27 29.79 30.63
CA THR A 210 11.79 28.41 30.71
C THR A 210 12.00 27.70 29.37
N VAL A 211 12.53 26.47 29.39
CA VAL A 211 12.76 25.66 28.18
C VAL A 211 11.89 24.41 28.25
N PRO A 212 10.67 24.42 27.69
CA PRO A 212 9.80 23.25 27.67
C PRO A 212 10.23 22.27 26.58
N THR A 213 9.88 21.00 26.77
CA THR A 213 9.99 19.99 25.71
C THR A 213 8.81 20.17 24.75
N VAL A 214 9.09 20.40 23.46
CA VAL A 214 8.07 20.52 22.42
C VAL A 214 8.21 19.36 21.44
N THR A 215 7.12 18.65 21.20
CA THR A 215 7.06 17.55 20.23
C THR A 215 5.89 17.76 19.27
N THR A 216 5.93 17.04 18.15
CA THR A 216 4.85 17.04 17.17
C THR A 216 4.48 15.61 16.77
N SER A 217 3.21 15.37 16.43
CA SER A 217 2.76 14.08 15.90
C SER A 217 3.18 13.84 14.44
N LEU A 218 3.53 14.89 13.69
CA LEU A 218 3.86 14.79 12.27
C LEU A 218 4.87 15.89 11.86
N GLY A 219 5.78 15.55 10.96
CA GLY A 219 6.86 16.46 10.52
C GLY A 219 8.03 16.51 11.50
N THR A 220 8.85 17.55 11.39
CA THR A 220 10.05 17.73 12.23
C THR A 220 10.11 19.15 12.78
N LEU A 221 10.32 19.27 14.09
CA LEU A 221 10.51 20.56 14.76
C LEU A 221 12.01 20.93 14.77
N LEU A 222 12.29 22.18 14.45
CA LEU A 222 13.62 22.78 14.44
C LEU A 222 13.67 23.98 15.39
N GLY A 223 14.83 24.18 16.01
CA GLY A 223 15.08 25.22 16.99
C GLY A 223 14.76 24.79 18.44
N ASN A 224 15.43 25.44 19.40
CA ASN A 224 15.25 25.18 20.83
C ASN A 224 15.34 26.46 21.68
N SER A 225 14.72 27.56 21.22
CA SER A 225 14.62 28.79 22.02
C SER A 225 13.79 28.57 23.29
N GLY A 226 14.16 29.26 24.38
CA GLY A 226 13.36 29.34 25.59
C GLY A 226 12.15 30.28 25.44
N VAL A 227 11.34 30.35 26.48
CA VAL A 227 10.18 31.24 26.58
C VAL A 227 10.65 32.69 26.77
N VAL A 228 10.02 33.62 26.07
CA VAL A 228 10.15 35.08 26.22
C VAL A 228 8.74 35.68 26.11
N ASP A 229 8.35 36.51 27.08
CA ASP A 229 7.00 37.08 27.20
C ASP A 229 5.88 36.02 27.13
N GLY A 230 6.11 34.85 27.75
CA GLY A 230 5.15 33.73 27.74
C GLY A 230 5.04 32.97 26.42
N LYS A 231 5.89 33.28 25.44
CA LYS A 231 5.89 32.66 24.10
C LYS A 231 7.22 32.02 23.77
N LEU A 232 7.19 31.01 22.91
CA LEU A 232 8.39 30.54 22.22
C LEU A 232 8.11 30.29 20.74
N THR A 233 9.18 30.27 19.94
CA THR A 233 9.10 30.00 18.50
C THR A 233 9.76 28.68 18.13
N ARG A 234 9.16 27.95 17.20
CA ARG A 234 9.75 26.75 16.57
C ARG A 234 9.51 26.80 15.07
N THR A 235 10.40 26.20 14.29
CA THR A 235 10.10 25.94 12.87
C THR A 235 9.59 24.52 12.75
N LEU A 236 8.44 24.33 12.12
CA LEU A 236 7.91 23.01 11.78
C LEU A 236 8.13 22.78 10.29
N ARG A 237 8.87 21.72 9.96
CA ARG A 237 9.04 21.22 8.60
C ARG A 237 8.06 20.09 8.33
N ALA A 238 7.37 20.13 7.20
CA ALA A 238 6.43 19.10 6.77
C ALA A 238 7.13 17.74 6.57
N SER A 239 6.39 16.66 6.77
CA SER A 239 6.78 15.32 6.29
C SER A 239 6.30 15.09 4.86
N LEU A 240 6.69 13.97 4.25
CA LEU A 240 6.06 13.49 3.03
C LEU A 240 4.66 12.91 3.28
N THR A 241 4.28 12.57 4.52
CA THR A 241 2.93 12.05 4.79
C THR A 241 1.94 13.20 4.99
N PRO A 242 0.82 13.28 4.24
CA PRO A 242 -0.27 14.22 4.49
C PRO A 242 -1.00 13.88 5.80
N GLY A 243 -1.59 14.88 6.46
CA GLY A 243 -2.28 14.67 7.73
C GLY A 243 -2.38 15.93 8.56
N VAL A 244 -2.53 15.79 9.87
CA VAL A 244 -2.61 16.91 10.81
C VAL A 244 -1.50 16.77 11.84
N ALA A 245 -0.60 17.75 11.87
CA ALA A 245 0.44 17.86 12.89
C ALA A 245 -0.16 18.50 14.15
N GLU A 246 -0.26 17.70 15.21
CA GLU A 246 -0.57 18.16 16.56
C GLU A 246 0.73 18.52 17.28
N ILE A 247 0.66 19.52 18.15
CA ILE A 247 1.81 19.99 18.92
C ILE A 247 1.58 19.67 20.40
N PHE A 248 2.63 19.18 21.05
CA PHE A 248 2.62 18.87 22.48
C PHE A 248 3.71 19.65 23.20
N VAL A 249 3.36 20.22 24.35
CA VAL A 249 4.28 20.94 25.24
C VAL A 249 4.35 20.17 26.56
N ASN A 250 5.54 19.70 26.92
CA ASN A 250 5.79 18.82 28.06
C ASN A 250 4.86 17.58 28.06
N GLY A 251 4.55 17.04 26.88
CA GLY A 251 3.66 15.89 26.71
C GLY A 251 2.17 16.19 26.84
N LEU A 252 1.77 17.46 26.91
CA LEU A 252 0.37 17.90 26.95
C LEU A 252 -0.01 18.52 25.60
N GLN A 253 -1.16 18.14 25.05
CA GLN A 253 -1.64 18.60 23.76
C GLN A 253 -1.93 20.11 23.81
N ALA A 254 -1.33 20.86 22.91
CA ALA A 254 -1.61 22.28 22.74
C ALA A 254 -2.92 22.51 21.99
N GLU A 255 -3.48 23.70 22.15
CA GLU A 255 -4.55 24.20 21.29
C GLU A 255 -3.99 24.54 19.90
N GLY A 256 -4.67 24.09 18.85
CA GLY A 256 -4.26 24.33 17.47
C GLY A 256 -3.46 23.17 16.86
N SER A 257 -3.52 23.09 15.54
CA SER A 257 -2.84 22.06 14.75
C SER A 257 -2.50 22.60 13.36
N ILE A 258 -1.58 21.95 12.67
CA ILE A 258 -1.09 22.37 11.36
C ILE A 258 -1.37 21.25 10.36
N PRO A 259 -2.30 21.42 9.41
CA PRO A 259 -2.54 20.42 8.38
C PRO A 259 -1.41 20.41 7.34
N PHE A 260 -0.99 19.20 6.98
CA PHE A 260 -0.12 18.91 5.84
C PHE A 260 -1.01 18.43 4.69
N LEU A 261 -1.09 19.26 3.66
CA LEU A 261 -1.98 19.13 2.52
C LEU A 261 -1.33 18.32 1.40
N ILE A 262 -2.17 17.65 0.62
CA ILE A 262 -1.76 17.03 -0.64
C ILE A 262 -1.44 18.15 -1.65
N GLY A 263 -0.37 17.97 -2.43
CA GLY A 263 0.04 18.93 -3.46
C GLY A 263 -0.93 19.02 -4.64
N PRO A 264 -0.67 19.92 -5.59
CA PRO A 264 -1.45 19.99 -6.83
C PRO A 264 -1.28 18.72 -7.68
N ALA A 265 -2.27 18.42 -8.51
CA ALA A 265 -2.21 17.29 -9.44
C ALA A 265 -1.07 17.46 -10.44
N SER A 266 -0.30 16.38 -10.62
CA SER A 266 0.89 16.36 -11.47
C SER A 266 0.98 15.09 -12.29
N ILE A 267 0.59 13.94 -11.73
CA ILE A 267 0.82 12.62 -12.31
C ILE A 267 -0.52 11.90 -12.53
N ALA A 268 -0.67 11.26 -13.68
CA ALA A 268 -1.67 10.23 -13.93
C ALA A 268 -0.97 8.87 -13.94
N TYR A 269 -1.03 8.15 -12.83
CA TYR A 269 -0.44 6.82 -12.72
C TYR A 269 -1.41 5.77 -13.26
N ILE A 270 -0.99 5.07 -14.32
CA ILE A 270 -1.82 4.16 -15.09
C ILE A 270 -1.40 2.73 -14.80
N GLU A 271 -2.36 1.87 -14.49
CA GLU A 271 -2.19 0.42 -14.36
C GLU A 271 -3.07 -0.26 -15.40
N ALA A 272 -2.48 -1.12 -16.24
CA ALA A 272 -3.17 -1.81 -17.32
C ALA A 272 -3.25 -3.31 -17.05
N THR A 273 -4.43 -3.90 -17.26
CA THR A 273 -4.64 -5.35 -17.08
C THR A 273 -5.44 -5.92 -18.25
N PRO A 274 -4.82 -6.71 -19.15
CA PRO A 274 -3.38 -7.00 -19.24
C PRO A 274 -2.52 -5.79 -19.70
N PRO A 275 -1.20 -5.77 -19.44
CA PRO A 275 -0.29 -4.68 -19.83
C PRO A 275 0.13 -4.68 -21.31
N TRP A 276 -0.46 -5.56 -22.12
CA TRP A 276 -0.30 -5.65 -23.57
C TRP A 276 -1.58 -6.28 -24.15
N LEU A 277 -1.82 -6.08 -25.44
CA LEU A 277 -2.99 -6.63 -26.15
C LEU A 277 -2.56 -7.26 -27.47
N MET A 278 -3.31 -8.23 -27.99
CA MET A 278 -3.12 -8.63 -29.39
C MET A 278 -3.63 -7.52 -30.30
N ALA A 279 -2.91 -7.25 -31.40
CA ALA A 279 -3.31 -6.31 -32.45
C ALA A 279 -4.42 -6.91 -33.35
N ASP A 280 -5.53 -7.35 -32.76
CA ASP A 280 -6.65 -8.04 -33.42
C ASP A 280 -7.92 -7.17 -33.55
N GLY A 281 -7.86 -5.92 -33.09
CA GLY A 281 -8.98 -4.98 -33.13
C GLY A 281 -10.07 -5.24 -32.08
N ILE A 282 -9.93 -6.27 -31.24
CA ILE A 282 -10.97 -6.71 -30.29
C ILE A 282 -10.45 -7.01 -28.89
N SER A 283 -9.15 -7.24 -28.72
CA SER A 283 -8.52 -7.46 -27.43
C SER A 283 -8.65 -6.21 -26.56
N GLN A 284 -8.89 -6.41 -25.26
CA GLN A 284 -9.17 -5.32 -24.32
C GLN A 284 -8.29 -5.36 -23.07
N SER A 285 -7.90 -4.18 -22.60
CA SER A 285 -7.21 -3.96 -21.31
C SER A 285 -8.01 -3.01 -20.44
N ALA A 286 -8.18 -3.37 -19.17
CA ALA A 286 -8.70 -2.46 -18.17
C ALA A 286 -7.59 -1.51 -17.72
N LEU A 287 -7.81 -0.21 -17.88
CA LEU A 287 -6.95 0.85 -17.39
C LEU A 287 -7.49 1.35 -16.05
N THR A 288 -6.69 1.29 -14.99
CA THR A 288 -6.95 1.98 -13.73
C THR A 288 -6.04 3.20 -13.64
N ILE A 289 -6.62 4.39 -13.57
CA ILE A 289 -5.90 5.66 -13.60
C ILE A 289 -6.07 6.35 -12.25
N LYS A 290 -4.94 6.62 -11.59
CA LYS A 290 -4.86 7.30 -10.29
C LYS A 290 -4.26 8.70 -10.51
N VAL A 291 -4.94 9.73 -10.03
CA VAL A 291 -4.41 11.10 -10.10
C VAL A 291 -3.61 11.39 -8.84
N GLN A 292 -2.35 11.78 -9.02
CA GLN A 292 -1.39 11.99 -7.95
C GLN A 292 -0.74 13.37 -8.02
N ASP A 293 -0.26 13.86 -6.88
CA ASP A 293 0.77 14.90 -6.85
C ASP A 293 2.15 14.33 -7.22
N THR A 294 3.18 15.17 -7.30
CA THR A 294 4.55 14.75 -7.64
C THR A 294 5.17 13.78 -6.61
N TYR A 295 4.57 13.63 -5.43
CA TYR A 295 5.02 12.76 -4.35
C TYR A 295 4.20 11.46 -4.25
N GLY A 296 3.26 11.22 -5.18
CA GLY A 296 2.47 10.00 -5.25
C GLY A 296 1.19 10.01 -4.39
N HIS A 297 0.83 11.14 -3.77
CA HIS A 297 -0.41 11.24 -3.00
C HIS A 297 -1.63 11.29 -3.90
N ILE A 298 -2.62 10.43 -3.63
CA ILE A 298 -3.86 10.36 -4.41
C ILE A 298 -4.74 11.59 -4.16
N ILE A 299 -5.13 12.26 -5.22
CA ILE A 299 -5.98 13.44 -5.17
C ILE A 299 -7.43 13.01 -5.35
N THR A 300 -8.24 13.13 -4.30
CA THR A 300 -9.60 12.57 -4.29
C THR A 300 -10.64 13.43 -5.02
N ASN A 301 -10.42 14.73 -5.12
CA ASN A 301 -11.34 15.71 -5.71
C ASN A 301 -10.90 16.13 -7.12
N THR A 302 -10.85 15.19 -8.05
CA THR A 302 -10.51 15.50 -9.43
C THR A 302 -11.76 15.65 -10.27
N GLY A 303 -11.78 16.65 -11.14
CA GLY A 303 -12.78 16.76 -12.20
C GLY A 303 -12.70 15.59 -13.19
N PRO A 304 -13.55 15.58 -14.22
CA PRO A 304 -13.50 14.57 -15.25
C PRO A 304 -12.13 14.53 -15.95
N LEU A 305 -11.54 13.35 -16.10
CA LEU A 305 -10.29 13.17 -16.85
C LEU A 305 -10.56 12.98 -18.34
N THR A 306 -9.85 13.76 -19.16
CA THR A 306 -9.72 13.53 -20.61
C THR A 306 -8.57 12.58 -20.85
N VAL A 307 -8.87 11.36 -21.29
CA VAL A 307 -7.87 10.30 -21.54
C VAL A 307 -7.90 9.96 -23.03
N THR A 308 -6.74 9.99 -23.68
CA THR A 308 -6.59 9.72 -25.11
C THR A 308 -5.53 8.66 -25.35
N THR A 309 -5.57 8.04 -26.54
CA THR A 309 -4.55 7.12 -27.04
C THR A 309 -4.20 7.49 -28.48
N ASN A 310 -2.95 7.31 -28.89
CA ASN A 310 -2.55 7.41 -30.30
C ASN A 310 -2.93 6.16 -31.12
N ARG A 311 -3.21 5.03 -30.47
CA ARG A 311 -3.50 3.74 -31.12
C ARG A 311 -4.61 2.98 -30.38
N GLY A 312 -5.54 2.38 -31.12
CA GLY A 312 -6.73 1.73 -30.56
C GLY A 312 -7.81 2.73 -30.14
N THR A 313 -8.72 2.31 -29.26
CA THR A 313 -9.80 3.17 -28.74
C THR A 313 -9.95 3.02 -27.24
N ILE A 314 -10.26 4.12 -26.54
CA ILE A 314 -10.55 4.12 -25.11
C ILE A 314 -12.06 4.35 -24.91
N SER A 315 -12.67 3.56 -24.02
CA SER A 315 -14.08 3.71 -23.65
C SER A 315 -14.42 5.11 -23.15
N SER A 316 -15.68 5.52 -23.30
CA SER A 316 -16.17 6.83 -22.84
C SER A 316 -15.97 7.06 -21.34
N PHE A 317 -16.18 8.33 -20.94
CA PHE A 317 -16.02 8.83 -19.58
C PHE A 317 -16.70 7.97 -18.50
N VAL A 318 -15.92 7.56 -17.50
CA VAL A 318 -16.37 7.09 -16.18
C VAL A 318 -15.95 8.13 -15.15
N PRO A 319 -16.82 8.53 -14.21
CA PRO A 319 -16.47 9.47 -13.14
C PRO A 319 -15.26 9.00 -12.33
N THR A 320 -14.38 9.95 -12.01
CA THR A 320 -13.30 9.70 -11.05
C THR A 320 -13.89 9.70 -9.64
N VAL A 321 -13.75 8.59 -8.92
CA VAL A 321 -14.22 8.45 -7.54
C VAL A 321 -12.99 8.30 -6.65
N ASN A 322 -12.85 9.19 -5.67
CA ASN A 322 -11.70 9.22 -4.75
C ASN A 322 -10.34 9.24 -5.49
N GLY A 323 -10.25 9.96 -6.60
CA GLY A 323 -9.00 10.10 -7.36
C GLY A 323 -8.65 8.92 -8.26
N VAL A 324 -9.54 7.94 -8.38
CA VAL A 324 -9.36 6.76 -9.23
C VAL A 324 -10.47 6.69 -10.28
N THR A 325 -10.10 6.39 -11.51
CA THR A 325 -11.06 6.09 -12.58
C THR A 325 -10.64 4.87 -13.37
N THR A 326 -11.61 4.14 -13.92
CA THR A 326 -11.35 3.01 -14.83
C THR A 326 -11.79 3.32 -16.26
N ARG A 327 -11.06 2.77 -17.23
CA ARG A 327 -11.36 2.84 -18.67
C ARG A 327 -11.04 1.48 -19.31
N ILE A 328 -11.61 1.21 -20.48
CA ILE A 328 -11.23 0.06 -21.30
C ILE A 328 -10.49 0.56 -22.54
N LEU A 329 -9.26 0.08 -22.73
CA LEU A 329 -8.53 0.21 -23.99
C LEU A 329 -8.86 -1.00 -24.87
N THR A 330 -9.32 -0.77 -26.10
CA THR A 330 -9.48 -1.80 -27.13
C THR A 330 -8.40 -1.64 -28.18
N SER A 331 -7.75 -2.74 -28.55
CA SER A 331 -6.64 -2.74 -29.51
C SER A 331 -7.07 -2.31 -30.92
N SER A 332 -6.11 -1.88 -31.73
CA SER A 332 -6.28 -1.76 -33.18
C SER A 332 -5.88 -3.05 -33.90
N LEU A 333 -6.05 -3.08 -35.23
CA LEU A 333 -5.50 -4.13 -36.09
C LEU A 333 -4.00 -3.94 -36.40
N GLU A 334 -3.46 -2.75 -36.16
CA GLU A 334 -2.04 -2.46 -36.32
C GLU A 334 -1.30 -2.75 -35.01
N SER A 335 -0.17 -3.45 -35.12
CA SER A 335 0.76 -3.63 -34.01
C SER A 335 1.50 -2.35 -33.68
N GLY A 336 2.06 -2.28 -32.47
CA GLY A 336 2.89 -1.19 -31.99
C GLY A 336 2.41 -0.60 -30.67
N ALA A 337 3.05 0.46 -30.21
CA ALA A 337 2.75 1.05 -28.91
C ALA A 337 1.54 2.00 -28.95
N ALA A 338 0.59 1.75 -28.05
CA ALA A 338 -0.48 2.66 -27.67
C ALA A 338 0.00 3.52 -26.49
N VAL A 339 0.26 4.80 -26.75
CA VAL A 339 0.63 5.81 -25.76
C VAL A 339 -0.64 6.44 -25.21
N ILE A 340 -0.85 6.29 -23.90
CA ILE A 340 -1.97 6.84 -23.16
C ILE A 340 -1.59 8.21 -22.63
N SER A 341 -2.41 9.22 -22.92
CA SER A 341 -2.23 10.59 -22.44
C SER A 341 -3.42 11.01 -21.59
N VAL A 342 -3.16 11.77 -20.54
CA VAL A 342 -4.19 12.37 -19.68
C VAL A 342 -3.98 13.88 -19.66
N ASP A 343 -5.00 14.63 -20.05
CA ASP A 343 -4.88 16.07 -20.23
C ASP A 343 -4.42 16.79 -18.94
N GLY A 344 -3.44 17.67 -19.07
CA GLY A 344 -2.85 18.44 -17.96
C GLY A 344 -2.00 17.64 -16.96
N LEU A 345 -1.75 16.34 -17.18
CA LEU A 345 -0.98 15.49 -16.26
C LEU A 345 0.15 14.75 -16.99
N THR A 346 1.24 14.48 -16.28
CA THR A 346 2.29 13.57 -16.76
C THR A 346 1.80 12.13 -16.58
N ALA A 347 1.71 11.36 -17.68
CA ALA A 347 1.36 9.94 -17.60
C ALA A 347 2.55 9.11 -17.12
N ASP A 348 2.31 8.22 -16.16
CA ASP A 348 3.30 7.31 -15.57
C ASP A 348 2.71 5.90 -15.39
N GLY A 349 3.54 4.91 -15.04
CA GLY A 349 3.17 3.50 -14.97
C GLY A 349 3.03 2.89 -16.38
N ASP A 350 1.92 2.17 -16.62
CA ASP A 350 1.59 1.56 -17.92
C ASP A 350 1.04 2.58 -18.93
N ALA A 351 1.65 3.77 -18.99
CA ALA A 351 1.29 4.82 -19.95
C ALA A 351 1.58 4.43 -21.41
N LYS A 352 2.27 3.32 -21.64
CA LYS A 352 2.58 2.76 -22.95
C LYS A 352 2.23 1.27 -22.97
N ILE A 353 1.21 0.91 -23.73
CA ILE A 353 0.71 -0.47 -23.84
C ILE A 353 1.00 -1.00 -25.24
N HIS A 354 1.62 -2.16 -25.33
CA HIS A 354 2.00 -2.74 -26.62
C HIS A 354 0.85 -3.55 -27.23
N PHE A 355 0.52 -3.26 -28.49
CA PHE A 355 -0.31 -4.10 -29.33
C PHE A 355 0.58 -5.08 -30.10
N VAL A 356 0.53 -6.33 -29.69
CA VAL A 356 1.38 -7.42 -30.16
C VAL A 356 0.84 -7.96 -31.48
N GLY A 357 1.64 -7.85 -32.53
CA GLY A 357 1.37 -8.44 -33.84
C GLY A 357 1.78 -9.91 -33.94
N ASN A 358 1.64 -10.48 -35.14
CA ASN A 358 1.99 -11.87 -35.45
C ASN A 358 3.42 -12.06 -36.00
N SER A 359 4.23 -11.00 -36.09
CA SER A 359 5.63 -11.07 -36.52
C SER A 359 6.50 -10.02 -35.83
N LEU A 360 7.58 -10.44 -35.18
CA LEU A 360 8.69 -9.54 -34.83
C LEU A 360 9.50 -9.28 -36.10
N GLN A 361 9.62 -8.02 -36.54
CA GLN A 361 10.36 -7.66 -37.74
C GLN A 361 11.53 -6.71 -37.43
N ASN A 362 12.64 -6.85 -38.16
CA ASN A 362 13.80 -5.97 -38.03
C ASN A 362 13.45 -4.49 -38.23
N SER A 363 12.43 -4.21 -39.03
CA SER A 363 11.94 -2.87 -39.34
C SER A 363 11.39 -2.09 -38.13
N SER A 364 11.21 -2.73 -36.97
CA SER A 364 10.52 -2.14 -35.81
C SER A 364 11.28 -0.96 -35.17
N PHE A 365 12.61 -0.90 -35.26
CA PHE A 365 13.39 0.29 -34.85
C PHE A 365 13.84 1.18 -36.02
N GLU A 366 13.68 0.69 -37.26
CA GLU A 366 14.15 1.33 -38.48
C GLU A 366 13.20 2.38 -39.06
N ILE A 367 11.90 2.21 -38.81
CA ILE A 367 10.85 3.07 -39.36
C ILE A 367 10.31 4.01 -38.29
N GLU A 368 10.08 3.51 -37.07
CA GLU A 368 9.48 4.28 -35.97
C GLU A 368 10.45 4.49 -34.79
N GLY A 369 11.73 4.13 -34.90
CA GLY A 369 12.68 4.22 -33.78
C GLY A 369 12.29 3.30 -32.61
N LEU A 370 12.58 3.68 -31.36
CA LEU A 370 12.19 2.88 -30.18
C LEU A 370 10.70 3.05 -29.79
N THR A 371 9.85 3.55 -30.70
CA THR A 371 8.45 3.82 -30.39
C THR A 371 7.68 2.54 -30.06
N ASP A 372 8.07 1.39 -30.59
CA ASP A 372 7.48 0.09 -30.27
C ASP A 372 8.27 -0.71 -29.21
N TRP A 373 9.24 -0.09 -28.54
CA TRP A 373 10.00 -0.70 -27.47
C TRP A 373 9.84 0.05 -26.15
N SER A 374 9.82 -0.67 -25.05
CA SER A 374 9.94 -0.08 -23.72
C SER A 374 11.42 0.08 -23.39
N VAL A 375 11.86 1.31 -23.13
CA VAL A 375 13.22 1.59 -22.65
C VAL A 375 13.14 1.76 -21.14
N GLY A 376 13.85 0.93 -20.40
CA GLY A 376 14.00 1.09 -18.97
C GLY A 376 15.42 1.47 -18.60
N GLN A 377 15.55 2.23 -17.52
CA GLN A 377 16.84 2.69 -17.01
C GLN A 377 16.80 2.76 -15.48
N VAL A 378 17.83 2.22 -14.83
CA VAL A 378 18.09 2.44 -13.40
C VAL A 378 19.32 3.34 -13.28
N THR A 379 19.21 4.42 -12.52
CA THR A 379 20.35 5.26 -12.14
C THR A 379 20.54 5.21 -10.63
N THR A 380 21.79 5.15 -10.19
CA THR A 380 22.11 5.41 -8.77
C THR A 380 22.04 6.93 -8.53
N PRO A 381 21.43 7.43 -7.43
CA PRO A 381 21.19 8.85 -7.28
C PRO A 381 22.49 9.59 -6.92
N THR A 382 23.16 10.23 -7.88
CA THR A 382 24.07 11.37 -7.65
C THR A 382 24.34 12.20 -8.92
N GLY A 383 23.84 13.44 -8.96
CA GLY A 383 24.35 14.52 -9.80
C GLY A 383 24.06 14.46 -11.31
N SER A 384 24.50 15.49 -12.03
CA SER A 384 24.33 15.70 -13.49
C SER A 384 25.31 14.88 -14.34
N THR A 385 25.77 13.73 -13.86
CA THR A 385 26.70 12.86 -14.58
C THR A 385 25.95 12.04 -15.64
N PRO A 386 26.53 11.81 -16.83
CA PRO A 386 25.88 11.04 -17.88
C PRO A 386 25.59 9.59 -17.41
N ALA A 387 24.46 9.03 -17.84
CA ALA A 387 24.04 7.66 -17.52
C ALA A 387 23.97 6.80 -18.79
N TYR A 388 23.76 5.49 -18.61
CA TYR A 388 23.47 4.58 -19.73
C TYR A 388 22.12 4.93 -20.36
N SER A 389 22.01 4.80 -21.67
CA SER A 389 20.82 5.17 -22.45
C SER A 389 20.64 4.23 -23.64
N ALA A 390 19.44 4.23 -24.20
CA ALA A 390 19.14 3.59 -25.48
C ALA A 390 19.05 4.66 -26.59
N SER A 391 19.69 4.43 -27.74
CA SER A 391 19.68 5.38 -28.85
C SER A 391 19.62 4.66 -30.20
N VAL A 392 18.85 5.19 -31.15
CA VAL A 392 18.80 4.68 -32.53
C VAL A 392 19.76 5.50 -33.38
N LEU A 393 20.67 4.84 -34.09
CA LEU A 393 21.77 5.47 -34.80
C LEU A 393 21.98 4.82 -36.17
N ASN A 394 22.30 5.61 -37.20
CA ASN A 394 22.69 5.05 -38.52
C ASN A 394 24.17 4.59 -38.52
N SER A 395 24.99 5.25 -37.72
CA SER A 395 26.41 4.98 -37.51
C SER A 395 26.83 5.56 -36.17
N ASP A 396 27.91 5.06 -35.59
CA ASP A 396 28.49 5.60 -34.35
C ASP A 396 30.02 5.58 -34.40
N SER A 397 30.66 6.34 -33.50
CA SER A 397 32.10 6.29 -33.29
C SER A 397 32.46 6.35 -31.80
N ILE A 398 33.01 5.24 -31.29
CA ILE A 398 33.41 5.08 -29.89
C ILE A 398 34.90 4.82 -29.82
N GLY A 399 35.64 5.63 -29.06
CA GLY A 399 37.10 5.46 -28.86
C GLY A 399 37.90 5.36 -30.17
N GLY A 400 37.45 6.04 -31.24
CA GLY A 400 38.06 5.99 -32.57
C GLY A 400 37.66 4.79 -33.44
N ILE A 401 36.79 3.91 -32.96
CA ILE A 401 36.24 2.77 -33.71
C ILE A 401 34.97 3.24 -34.42
N SER A 402 34.86 3.03 -35.73
CA SER A 402 33.63 3.29 -36.49
C SER A 402 32.70 2.08 -36.45
N ILE A 403 31.43 2.31 -36.13
CA ILE A 403 30.38 1.30 -36.10
C ILE A 403 29.32 1.67 -37.13
N THR A 404 28.99 0.72 -38.00
CA THR A 404 27.92 0.82 -39.00
C THR A 404 26.99 -0.37 -38.83
N SER A 405 25.69 -0.15 -39.08
CA SER A 405 24.66 -1.19 -39.09
C SER A 405 24.98 -2.27 -40.14
N PRO A 406 24.88 -3.57 -39.80
CA PRO A 406 24.99 -4.68 -40.74
C PRO A 406 23.88 -4.69 -41.79
N SER A 407 22.67 -4.26 -41.41
CA SER A 407 21.51 -4.19 -42.31
C SER A 407 21.59 -3.01 -43.29
N GLY A 408 22.43 -2.02 -43.00
CA GLY A 408 22.64 -0.82 -43.82
C GLY A 408 21.66 0.32 -43.53
N SER A 409 20.86 0.20 -42.47
CA SER A 409 19.90 1.20 -42.01
C SER A 409 20.29 1.76 -40.64
N THR A 410 19.57 1.44 -39.57
CA THR A 410 19.81 1.93 -38.21
C THR A 410 20.09 0.78 -37.25
N MET A 411 20.69 1.08 -36.11
CA MET A 411 20.98 0.12 -35.07
C MET A 411 20.68 0.75 -33.71
N VAL A 412 20.34 -0.08 -32.74
CA VAL A 412 20.10 0.38 -31.37
C VAL A 412 21.40 0.27 -30.58
N ARG A 413 21.85 1.36 -29.96
CA ARG A 413 22.91 1.37 -28.97
C ARG A 413 22.32 1.37 -27.57
N LEU A 414 22.76 0.43 -26.74
CA LEU A 414 22.58 0.39 -25.30
C LEU A 414 23.92 0.64 -24.62
N GLY A 415 24.01 1.59 -23.70
CA GLY A 415 25.23 1.86 -22.96
C GLY A 415 25.43 3.34 -22.67
N ALA A 416 26.64 3.72 -22.31
CA ALA A 416 26.94 5.10 -21.92
C ALA A 416 26.63 6.12 -23.01
N THR A 417 26.20 7.31 -22.60
CA THR A 417 26.00 8.46 -23.51
C THR A 417 27.32 9.07 -23.98
N THR A 418 28.42 8.79 -23.28
CA THR A 418 29.76 9.24 -23.66
C THR A 418 30.36 8.29 -24.69
N THR A 419 31.42 8.72 -25.39
CA THR A 419 32.07 7.95 -26.46
C THR A 419 33.52 7.54 -26.10
N ASN A 420 33.90 7.72 -24.84
CA ASN A 420 35.24 7.53 -24.31
C ASN A 420 35.21 6.99 -22.87
N LYS A 421 36.39 6.79 -22.28
CA LYS A 421 36.57 6.30 -20.90
C LYS A 421 36.36 7.40 -19.85
N SER A 422 35.24 8.11 -19.91
CA SER A 422 34.90 9.20 -18.98
C SER A 422 34.04 8.72 -17.80
N ASP A 423 34.05 9.53 -16.74
CA ASP A 423 33.17 9.34 -15.60
C ASP A 423 31.67 9.36 -16.02
N HIS A 424 30.91 8.40 -15.51
CA HIS A 424 29.47 8.21 -15.72
C HIS A 424 28.84 7.54 -14.50
N GLN A 425 27.52 7.51 -14.41
CA GLN A 425 26.83 6.88 -13.27
C GLN A 425 26.81 5.35 -13.39
N LEU A 426 26.97 4.65 -12.26
CA LEU A 426 26.57 3.24 -12.17
C LEU A 426 25.08 3.17 -12.48
N SER A 427 24.75 2.51 -13.58
CA SER A 427 23.43 2.51 -14.17
C SER A 427 23.21 1.26 -14.99
N GLU A 428 21.95 0.92 -15.24
CA GLU A 428 21.56 -0.17 -16.12
C GLU A 428 20.59 0.40 -17.14
N VAL A 429 20.73 0.01 -18.40
CA VAL A 429 19.73 0.29 -19.44
C VAL A 429 19.26 -1.01 -20.04
N TRP A 430 17.97 -1.09 -20.34
CA TRP A 430 17.42 -2.19 -21.08
C TRP A 430 16.37 -1.76 -22.09
N LEU A 431 16.20 -2.61 -23.09
CA LEU A 431 15.18 -2.52 -24.11
C LEU A 431 14.27 -3.74 -24.00
N SER A 432 12.96 -3.55 -23.92
CA SER A 432 12.01 -4.67 -23.80
C SER A 432 10.77 -4.51 -24.68
N GLN A 433 10.21 -5.65 -25.10
CA GLN A 433 8.96 -5.71 -25.86
C GLN A 433 8.27 -7.07 -25.67
N PRO A 434 6.92 -7.10 -25.54
CA PRO A 434 6.16 -8.35 -25.62
C PRO A 434 6.06 -8.86 -27.07
N VAL A 435 6.27 -10.16 -27.25
CA VAL A 435 6.34 -10.83 -28.57
C VAL A 435 5.46 -12.06 -28.56
N TYR A 436 4.52 -12.16 -29.49
CA TYR A 436 3.71 -13.36 -29.66
C TYR A 436 4.47 -14.43 -30.46
N ILE A 437 4.55 -15.64 -29.90
CA ILE A 437 5.19 -16.79 -30.54
C ILE A 437 4.08 -17.69 -31.09
N ALA A 438 4.02 -17.86 -32.40
CA ALA A 438 2.97 -18.68 -33.02
C ALA A 438 3.09 -20.17 -32.66
N THR A 439 1.95 -20.88 -32.57
CA THR A 439 1.88 -22.32 -32.24
C THR A 439 2.47 -23.25 -33.30
N GLY A 440 2.78 -22.74 -34.49
CA GLY A 440 3.48 -23.46 -35.54
C GLY A 440 4.25 -22.49 -36.44
N GLY A 441 5.52 -22.81 -36.74
CA GLY A 441 6.33 -22.02 -37.67
C GLY A 441 7.64 -21.47 -37.08
N LEU A 442 7.71 -20.15 -36.95
CA LEU A 442 8.92 -19.36 -36.63
C LEU A 442 9.16 -19.36 -35.12
N THR A 443 10.01 -20.25 -34.62
CA THR A 443 10.27 -20.40 -33.17
C THR A 443 11.71 -20.09 -32.78
N GLN A 444 12.50 -19.52 -33.67
CA GLN A 444 13.84 -19.02 -33.36
C GLN A 444 13.89 -17.52 -33.61
N LEU A 445 14.35 -16.77 -32.62
CA LEU A 445 14.70 -15.36 -32.80
C LEU A 445 16.19 -15.28 -33.14
N THR A 446 16.52 -14.68 -34.27
CA THR A 446 17.89 -14.30 -34.61
C THR A 446 18.05 -12.80 -34.50
N PHE A 447 19.18 -12.33 -33.98
CA PHE A 447 19.55 -10.92 -33.98
C PHE A 447 21.07 -10.80 -34.04
N GLU A 448 21.55 -9.67 -34.50
CA GLU A 448 22.96 -9.32 -34.54
C GLU A 448 23.28 -8.35 -33.41
N TYR A 449 24.46 -8.51 -32.82
CA TYR A 449 24.93 -7.64 -31.76
C TYR A 449 26.44 -7.42 -31.82
N ARG A 450 26.90 -6.29 -31.28
CA ARG A 450 28.33 -5.95 -31.17
C ARG A 450 28.60 -5.28 -29.83
N ILE A 451 29.64 -5.73 -29.14
CA ILE A 451 30.02 -5.24 -27.81
C ILE A 451 31.34 -4.47 -27.92
N LEU A 452 31.33 -3.23 -27.42
CA LEU A 452 32.53 -2.45 -27.17
C LEU A 452 32.62 -2.18 -25.68
N SER A 453 33.75 -2.45 -25.03
CA SER A 453 33.88 -2.22 -23.60
C SER A 453 35.27 -1.79 -23.16
N TYR A 454 35.31 -0.88 -22.19
CA TYR A 454 36.49 -0.61 -21.37
C TYR A 454 36.57 -1.52 -20.13
N ASP A 455 35.49 -2.23 -19.81
CA ASP A 455 35.48 -3.30 -18.82
C ASP A 455 35.99 -4.60 -19.46
N VAL A 456 36.70 -5.40 -18.67
CA VAL A 456 37.15 -6.73 -19.07
C VAL A 456 36.93 -7.68 -17.91
N ALA A 457 36.52 -8.91 -18.19
CA ALA A 457 36.36 -9.89 -17.13
C ALA A 457 37.64 -10.04 -16.29
N VAL A 458 37.51 -9.86 -14.97
CA VAL A 458 38.60 -9.90 -13.99
C VAL A 458 38.59 -11.22 -13.22
N GLY A 459 39.77 -11.69 -12.80
CA GLY A 459 39.88 -12.90 -11.96
C GLY A 459 40.96 -13.86 -12.42
N SER A 460 40.75 -15.16 -12.17
CA SER A 460 41.69 -16.21 -12.57
C SER A 460 40.97 -17.49 -13.01
N PRO A 461 41.61 -18.36 -13.81
CA PRO A 461 41.00 -19.63 -14.21
C PRO A 461 40.68 -20.55 -13.04
N ASN A 462 41.41 -20.40 -11.92
CA ASN A 462 41.30 -21.26 -10.75
C ASN A 462 40.23 -20.79 -9.75
N ASN A 463 39.97 -19.49 -9.67
CA ASN A 463 39.04 -18.89 -8.71
C ASN A 463 37.75 -18.37 -9.37
N GLY A 464 37.61 -18.57 -10.68
CA GLY A 464 36.58 -17.97 -11.50
C GLY A 464 36.96 -16.56 -11.98
N TYR A 465 36.28 -16.13 -13.04
CA TYR A 465 36.32 -14.78 -13.55
C TYR A 465 34.93 -14.15 -13.42
N LYS A 466 34.88 -12.82 -13.30
CA LYS A 466 33.65 -12.04 -13.29
C LYS A 466 33.71 -10.96 -14.36
N GLU A 467 32.67 -10.91 -15.18
CA GLU A 467 32.32 -9.78 -16.03
C GLU A 467 31.29 -8.95 -15.28
N TRP A 468 31.55 -7.65 -15.12
CA TRP A 468 30.68 -6.78 -14.32
C TRP A 468 29.67 -6.06 -15.18
N ASP A 469 30.00 -5.83 -16.45
CA ASP A 469 29.16 -5.11 -17.39
C ASP A 469 28.79 -5.98 -18.62
N PRO A 470 28.21 -7.19 -18.42
CA PRO A 470 27.88 -8.07 -19.53
C PRO A 470 26.68 -7.58 -20.33
N PHE A 471 26.62 -7.96 -21.60
CA PHE A 471 25.39 -7.95 -22.36
C PHE A 471 24.52 -9.15 -21.96
N GLU A 472 23.31 -8.90 -21.46
CA GLU A 472 22.38 -9.93 -20.99
C GLU A 472 21.08 -9.89 -21.79
N VAL A 473 20.47 -11.07 -22.03
CA VAL A 473 19.16 -11.19 -22.68
C VAL A 473 18.23 -12.04 -21.82
N TYR A 474 17.00 -11.56 -21.63
CA TYR A 474 15.99 -12.18 -20.78
C TYR A 474 14.72 -12.50 -21.56
N LEU A 475 14.06 -13.60 -21.16
CA LEU A 475 12.71 -13.97 -21.57
C LEU A 475 11.83 -14.13 -20.32
N ASN A 476 10.76 -13.34 -20.21
CA ASN A 476 9.87 -13.30 -19.04
C ASN A 476 10.65 -13.14 -17.71
N GLY A 477 11.67 -12.28 -17.70
CA GLY A 477 12.51 -12.03 -16.53
C GLY A 477 13.53 -13.12 -16.19
N ARG A 478 13.67 -14.17 -17.01
CA ARG A 478 14.73 -15.18 -16.89
C ARG A 478 15.84 -14.91 -17.89
N GLU A 479 17.08 -14.84 -17.42
CA GLU A 479 18.26 -14.74 -18.28
C GLU A 479 18.40 -16.00 -19.15
N VAL A 480 18.59 -15.79 -20.46
CA VAL A 480 18.75 -16.85 -21.45
C VAL A 480 20.06 -16.73 -22.24
N MET A 481 20.72 -15.58 -22.20
CA MET A 481 22.01 -15.35 -22.84
C MET A 481 22.78 -14.27 -22.08
N GLN A 482 24.09 -14.47 -21.98
CA GLN A 482 25.05 -13.49 -21.47
C GLN A 482 26.31 -13.52 -22.36
N ASP A 483 26.83 -12.36 -22.73
CA ASP A 483 28.12 -12.21 -23.43
C ASP A 483 28.86 -10.95 -22.93
N GLY A 484 30.17 -10.89 -23.12
CA GLY A 484 31.01 -9.80 -22.61
C GLY A 484 32.45 -9.92 -23.11
N VAL A 485 33.36 -9.10 -22.59
CA VAL A 485 34.77 -9.22 -22.97
C VAL A 485 35.37 -10.42 -22.24
N PRO A 486 35.76 -11.50 -22.95
CA PRO A 486 36.19 -12.72 -22.30
C PRO A 486 37.45 -12.48 -21.47
N TRP A 487 37.55 -13.18 -20.34
CA TRP A 487 38.72 -13.14 -19.49
C TRP A 487 39.98 -13.54 -20.28
N SER A 488 41.07 -12.81 -20.05
CA SER A 488 42.39 -13.14 -20.58
C SER A 488 43.46 -13.00 -19.49
N GLN A 489 44.60 -13.69 -19.63
CA GLN A 489 45.71 -13.57 -18.66
C GLN A 489 46.26 -12.14 -18.54
N GLU A 490 46.01 -11.29 -19.53
CA GLU A 490 46.49 -9.92 -19.62
C GLU A 490 45.50 -8.89 -19.03
N TRP A 491 44.40 -9.33 -18.41
CA TRP A 491 43.37 -8.41 -17.88
C TRP A 491 43.95 -7.37 -16.90
N ASN A 492 45.00 -7.73 -16.15
CA ASN A 492 45.66 -6.78 -15.25
C ASN A 492 46.42 -5.69 -16.01
N ASN A 493 47.03 -6.03 -17.16
CA ASN A 493 47.72 -5.06 -18.02
C ASN A 493 46.72 -4.06 -18.60
N TRP A 494 45.50 -4.51 -18.95
CA TRP A 494 44.44 -3.64 -19.47
C TRP A 494 44.16 -2.43 -18.57
N TYR A 495 44.08 -2.63 -17.25
CA TYR A 495 43.84 -1.52 -16.33
C TYR A 495 45.10 -0.71 -15.99
N GLN A 496 46.30 -1.27 -16.20
CA GLN A 496 47.58 -0.56 -16.04
C GLN A 496 47.90 0.34 -17.24
N ASP A 497 47.58 -0.13 -18.45
CA ASP A 497 47.89 0.57 -19.70
C ASP A 497 46.96 1.77 -19.97
N LEU A 498 45.85 1.88 -19.23
CA LEU A 498 44.85 2.96 -19.34
C LEU A 498 44.45 3.23 -20.81
N PRO A 499 43.89 2.23 -21.50
CA PRO A 499 43.62 2.30 -22.94
C PRO A 499 42.68 3.44 -23.30
N THR A 500 42.98 4.10 -24.41
CA THR A 500 42.19 5.21 -24.97
C THR A 500 41.11 4.75 -25.96
N SER A 501 41.08 3.46 -26.28
CA SER A 501 40.09 2.81 -27.16
C SER A 501 39.55 1.56 -26.48
N PRO A 502 38.25 1.27 -26.57
CA PRO A 502 37.67 0.08 -25.94
C PRO A 502 38.09 -1.20 -26.67
N LYS A 503 37.93 -2.36 -26.02
CA LYS A 503 37.92 -3.64 -26.72
C LYS A 503 36.68 -3.70 -27.61
N ASP A 504 36.85 -4.20 -28.82
CA ASP A 504 35.78 -4.39 -29.79
C ASP A 504 35.70 -5.87 -30.15
N LEU A 505 34.53 -6.47 -29.94
CA LEU A 505 34.30 -7.89 -30.20
C LEU A 505 33.74 -8.15 -31.61
N GLY A 506 33.54 -7.10 -32.42
CA GLY A 506 32.94 -7.19 -33.74
C GLY A 506 31.46 -7.59 -33.71
N TRP A 507 30.83 -7.59 -34.88
CA TRP A 507 29.46 -8.07 -35.03
C TRP A 507 29.40 -9.59 -34.88
N LYS A 508 28.46 -10.04 -34.06
CA LYS A 508 28.12 -11.44 -33.79
C LYS A 508 26.64 -11.66 -34.09
N GLN A 509 26.26 -12.89 -34.38
CA GLN A 509 24.86 -13.29 -34.50
C GLN A 509 24.47 -14.18 -33.31
N ALA A 510 23.33 -13.90 -32.71
CA ALA A 510 22.71 -14.70 -31.66
C ALA A 510 21.45 -15.40 -32.18
N VAL A 511 21.14 -16.55 -31.58
CA VAL A 511 19.94 -17.34 -31.86
C VAL A 511 19.31 -17.79 -30.54
N LEU A 512 18.05 -17.44 -30.31
CA LEU A 512 17.27 -17.86 -29.14
C LEU A 512 16.18 -18.85 -29.55
N ASP A 513 16.07 -19.99 -28.85
CA ASP A 513 15.00 -20.96 -29.05
C ASP A 513 13.75 -20.54 -28.26
N LEU A 514 12.73 -20.08 -28.97
CA LEU A 514 11.44 -19.64 -28.44
C LEU A 514 10.37 -20.72 -28.53
N SER A 515 10.70 -21.92 -29.03
CA SER A 515 9.75 -23.04 -29.17
C SER A 515 8.99 -23.39 -27.88
N PRO A 516 9.60 -23.32 -26.66
CA PRO A 516 8.87 -23.57 -25.41
C PRO A 516 7.70 -22.61 -25.14
N TYR A 517 7.67 -21.46 -25.82
CA TYR A 517 6.67 -20.42 -25.65
C TYR A 517 5.64 -20.37 -26.78
N ALA A 518 5.60 -21.40 -27.64
CA ALA A 518 4.64 -21.46 -28.74
C ALA A 518 3.19 -21.30 -28.24
N GLY A 519 2.46 -20.37 -28.87
CA GLY A 519 1.11 -19.94 -28.50
C GLY A 519 1.03 -18.91 -27.37
N GLN A 520 2.17 -18.40 -26.89
CA GLN A 520 2.23 -17.45 -25.77
C GLN A 520 2.86 -16.14 -26.21
N VAL A 521 2.59 -15.09 -25.43
CA VAL A 521 3.34 -13.84 -25.49
C VAL A 521 4.49 -13.91 -24.50
N VAL A 522 5.68 -13.53 -24.95
CA VAL A 522 6.91 -13.51 -24.16
C VAL A 522 7.45 -12.09 -24.12
N THR A 523 7.78 -11.60 -22.93
CA THR A 523 8.55 -10.36 -22.78
C THR A 523 10.01 -10.66 -23.06
N LEU A 524 10.52 -10.10 -24.16
CA LEU A 524 11.92 -10.13 -24.55
C LEU A 524 12.62 -8.89 -24.01
N GLU A 525 13.77 -9.04 -23.37
CA GLU A 525 14.54 -7.90 -22.85
C GLU A 525 16.04 -8.03 -23.16
N PHE A 526 16.66 -6.91 -23.58
CA PHE A 526 18.10 -6.77 -23.82
C PHE A 526 18.66 -5.79 -22.81
N ARG A 527 19.62 -6.20 -21.99
CA ARG A 527 20.11 -5.42 -20.85
C ARG A 527 21.62 -5.20 -20.93
N VAL A 528 22.02 -4.00 -20.52
CA VAL A 528 23.43 -3.62 -20.34
C VAL A 528 23.55 -2.91 -18.99
N PRO A 529 24.02 -3.61 -17.95
CA PRO A 529 24.32 -3.02 -16.67
C PRO A 529 25.74 -2.45 -16.66
N ASN A 530 25.95 -1.40 -15.87
CA ASN A 530 27.24 -1.05 -15.29
C ASN A 530 27.19 -1.23 -13.79
N ARG A 531 27.92 -2.24 -13.29
CA ARG A 531 27.78 -2.68 -11.91
C ARG A 531 28.90 -2.19 -11.00
N GLN A 532 30.08 -1.89 -11.53
CA GLN A 532 31.26 -1.71 -10.68
C GLN A 532 31.98 -0.38 -10.86
N SER A 533 32.21 0.07 -12.09
CA SER A 533 33.13 1.17 -12.34
C SER A 533 32.44 2.30 -13.09
N PRO A 534 32.39 3.52 -12.54
CA PRO A 534 31.86 4.68 -13.23
C PRO A 534 32.78 5.16 -14.38
N ARG A 535 33.78 4.39 -14.82
CA ARG A 535 34.70 4.74 -15.92
C ARG A 535 34.82 3.69 -17.00
N ASP A 536 34.54 2.43 -16.67
CA ASP A 536 34.76 1.31 -17.58
C ASP A 536 33.46 1.02 -18.36
N ASN A 537 33.14 1.92 -19.29
CA ASN A 537 31.90 1.86 -20.07
C ASN A 537 31.81 0.61 -20.97
N THR A 538 30.60 0.07 -21.09
CA THR A 538 30.19 -0.92 -22.09
C THR A 538 29.10 -0.34 -23.00
N TRP A 539 29.24 -0.56 -24.29
CA TRP A 539 28.25 -0.29 -25.32
C TRP A 539 27.90 -1.57 -26.07
N VAL A 540 26.62 -1.81 -26.25
CA VAL A 540 26.08 -2.91 -27.05
C VAL A 540 25.26 -2.31 -28.18
N TYR A 541 25.55 -2.73 -29.40
CA TYR A 541 24.76 -2.42 -30.58
C TYR A 541 23.91 -3.63 -30.94
N LEU A 542 22.66 -3.41 -31.35
CA LEU A 542 21.69 -4.44 -31.75
C LEU A 542 21.11 -4.10 -33.13
N ASP A 543 20.97 -5.11 -33.98
CA ASP A 543 20.37 -5.04 -35.32
C ASP A 543 19.87 -6.46 -35.74
N GLY A 544 19.31 -6.61 -36.94
CA GLY A 544 19.11 -7.90 -37.61
C GLY A 544 18.04 -8.83 -37.01
N PHE A 545 17.06 -8.30 -36.29
CA PHE A 545 16.01 -9.06 -35.61
C PHE A 545 15.06 -9.77 -36.59
N ASN A 546 15.01 -11.10 -36.51
CA ASN A 546 14.13 -11.91 -37.35
C ASN A 546 13.59 -13.10 -36.57
N LEU A 547 12.28 -13.34 -36.67
CA LEU A 547 11.70 -14.64 -36.31
C LEU A 547 11.87 -15.60 -37.49
N VAL A 548 12.60 -16.69 -37.30
CA VAL A 548 12.87 -17.69 -38.33
C VAL A 548 12.35 -19.06 -37.92
N HIS A 549 12.11 -19.92 -38.92
CA HIS A 549 11.82 -21.33 -38.66
C HIS A 549 13.01 -21.96 -37.96
N ARG A 550 12.75 -22.88 -37.03
CA ARG A 550 13.80 -23.69 -36.42
C ARG A 550 14.64 -24.33 -37.52
N GLN A 551 15.88 -23.89 -37.70
CA GLN A 551 16.74 -24.44 -38.73
C GLN A 551 17.14 -25.87 -38.32
N TRP A 552 16.59 -26.86 -39.03
CA TRP A 552 17.08 -28.22 -38.97
C TRP A 552 18.20 -28.35 -40.01
N CYS A 553 19.44 -28.53 -39.56
CA CYS A 553 20.54 -28.88 -40.45
C CYS A 553 20.35 -30.33 -40.93
N PHE A 554 19.65 -30.55 -42.05
CA PHE A 554 19.57 -31.86 -42.69
C PHE A 554 20.79 -32.08 -43.58
N ILE A 555 21.74 -32.91 -43.14
CA ILE A 555 22.80 -33.41 -44.03
C ILE A 555 22.32 -34.72 -44.66
N ARG A 556 22.01 -34.70 -45.97
CA ARG A 556 21.58 -35.90 -46.71
C ARG A 556 22.81 -36.68 -47.17
N PHE A 557 23.00 -37.90 -46.67
CA PHE A 557 24.05 -38.81 -47.13
C PHE A 557 23.47 -39.85 -48.11
N ILE A 558 24.09 -40.01 -49.28
CA ILE A 558 23.81 -41.13 -50.20
C ILE A 558 24.99 -42.10 -50.12
N CYS A 559 24.77 -43.28 -49.54
CA CYS A 559 25.78 -44.33 -49.50
C CYS A 559 25.68 -45.18 -50.78
N ARG A 560 26.68 -45.14 -51.68
CA ARG A 560 26.73 -46.04 -52.84
C ARG A 560 27.60 -47.26 -52.50
N LYS A 561 27.06 -48.46 -52.73
CA LYS A 561 27.80 -49.72 -52.61
C LYS A 561 28.77 -49.85 -53.79
N LEU A 562 30.06 -49.65 -53.55
CA LEU A 562 31.12 -50.11 -54.44
C LEU A 562 31.77 -51.34 -53.82
N ILE A 563 32.04 -52.33 -54.67
CA ILE A 563 32.43 -53.70 -54.34
C ILE A 563 33.41 -53.75 -53.15
N GLY A 564 32.91 -54.24 -52.00
CA GLY A 564 33.72 -54.58 -50.82
C GLY A 564 34.13 -53.45 -49.86
N LYS A 565 33.88 -52.17 -50.13
CA LYS A 565 34.15 -51.05 -49.19
C LYS A 565 33.11 -49.93 -49.33
N TYR A 566 32.52 -49.51 -48.21
CA TYR A 566 31.76 -48.25 -48.14
C TYR A 566 32.75 -47.08 -48.20
N VAL A 567 32.63 -46.21 -49.20
CA VAL A 567 33.41 -44.96 -49.31
C VAL A 567 32.43 -43.81 -49.44
N LEU A 568 32.54 -42.80 -48.57
CA LEU A 568 31.86 -41.52 -48.74
C LEU A 568 32.49 -40.76 -49.91
N SER A 569 31.68 -40.28 -50.84
CA SER A 569 32.19 -39.58 -52.04
C SER A 569 32.48 -38.10 -51.83
N GLU A 570 32.21 -37.49 -50.68
CA GLU A 570 32.53 -36.07 -50.45
C GLU A 570 33.02 -35.79 -49.03
N LYS A 571 34.10 -35.02 -48.94
CA LYS A 571 34.65 -34.47 -47.71
C LYS A 571 34.05 -33.08 -47.51
N LEU A 572 32.88 -33.00 -46.90
CA LEU A 572 32.30 -31.71 -46.50
C LEU A 572 32.89 -31.31 -45.15
N THR A 573 33.90 -30.44 -45.19
CA THR A 573 34.25 -29.60 -44.04
C THR A 573 33.35 -28.37 -44.08
N SER A 574 32.23 -28.39 -43.35
CA SER A 574 31.80 -27.16 -42.70
C SER A 574 32.60 -27.07 -41.40
N GLY A 575 33.10 -25.89 -41.05
CA GLY A 575 34.10 -25.68 -39.98
C GLY A 575 33.68 -26.13 -38.56
N PHE A 576 32.52 -26.75 -38.38
CA PHE A 576 31.88 -27.00 -37.09
C PHE A 576 31.66 -28.49 -36.77
N TYR A 577 31.83 -29.41 -37.74
CA TYR A 577 31.66 -30.86 -37.52
C TYR A 577 32.74 -31.66 -38.27
N ARG A 578 33.27 -32.72 -37.64
CA ARG A 578 34.19 -33.66 -38.29
C ARG A 578 33.61 -35.07 -38.26
N LEU A 579 33.31 -35.64 -39.42
CA LEU A 579 32.93 -37.04 -39.55
C LEU A 579 34.10 -37.90 -40.02
N SER A 580 34.25 -39.08 -39.42
CA SER A 580 35.18 -40.12 -39.88
C SER A 580 34.48 -41.48 -39.94
N PHE A 581 34.81 -42.25 -40.98
CA PHE A 581 34.31 -43.60 -41.20
C PHE A 581 35.48 -44.58 -41.16
N PHE A 582 35.42 -45.56 -40.25
CA PHE A 582 36.40 -46.64 -40.20
C PHE A 582 35.73 -47.95 -39.81
N ARG A 583 35.92 -49.00 -40.64
CA ARG A 583 35.43 -50.37 -40.41
C ARG A 583 33.94 -50.45 -39.99
N GLY A 584 33.06 -49.74 -40.68
CA GLY A 584 31.61 -49.80 -40.43
C GLY A 584 31.12 -48.99 -39.22
N ARG A 585 32.00 -48.24 -38.54
CA ARG A 585 31.61 -47.26 -37.52
C ARG A 585 31.69 -45.84 -38.08
N VAL A 586 30.67 -45.05 -37.76
CA VAL A 586 30.62 -43.59 -38.00
C VAL A 586 30.98 -42.90 -36.71
N THR A 587 32.00 -42.05 -36.73
CA THR A 587 32.37 -41.20 -35.59
C THR A 587 32.12 -39.75 -35.98
N VAL A 588 31.32 -39.06 -35.17
CA VAL A 588 31.03 -37.63 -35.31
C VAL A 588 31.71 -36.89 -34.17
N THR A 589 32.54 -35.91 -34.51
CA THR A 589 33.15 -34.99 -33.54
C THR A 589 32.44 -33.64 -33.67
N VAL A 590 31.87 -33.17 -32.56
CA VAL A 590 31.13 -31.89 -32.45
C VAL A 590 31.95 -30.94 -31.59
N THR A 591 32.08 -29.68 -32.03
CA THR A 591 32.68 -28.62 -31.22
C THR A 591 31.72 -28.26 -30.07
N PRO A 592 32.18 -28.19 -28.80
CA PRO A 592 31.31 -27.90 -27.66
C PRO A 592 30.57 -26.55 -27.81
N GLY A 593 29.29 -26.49 -27.44
CA GLY A 593 28.51 -25.24 -27.38
C GLY A 593 27.44 -25.03 -28.47
N LEU A 594 27.16 -26.03 -29.33
CA LEU A 594 26.16 -25.93 -30.41
C LEU A 594 25.02 -26.97 -30.24
N PRO A 595 23.83 -26.75 -30.86
CA PRO A 595 22.65 -27.58 -30.61
C PRO A 595 22.81 -29.04 -31.07
N TRP A 596 21.99 -29.90 -30.47
CA TRP A 596 21.94 -31.35 -30.71
C TRP A 596 21.79 -31.69 -32.20
N LEU A 597 22.67 -32.55 -32.71
CA LEU A 597 22.62 -33.09 -34.06
C LEU A 597 21.74 -34.34 -34.09
N LEU A 598 20.64 -34.35 -34.86
CA LEU A 598 19.91 -35.58 -35.17
C LEU A 598 20.53 -36.23 -36.42
N LEU A 599 21.32 -37.30 -36.24
CA LEU A 599 21.89 -38.06 -37.34
C LEU A 599 20.90 -39.14 -37.80
N ILE A 600 20.24 -38.96 -38.95
CA ILE A 600 19.41 -40.01 -39.57
C ILE A 600 20.27 -40.74 -40.60
N VAL A 601 20.68 -41.97 -40.30
CA VAL A 601 21.39 -42.84 -41.25
C VAL A 601 20.36 -43.71 -41.95
N ILE A 602 20.06 -43.40 -43.22
CA ILE A 602 19.26 -44.28 -44.07
C ILE A 602 20.21 -45.26 -44.74
N LEU A 603 20.22 -46.50 -44.27
CA LEU A 603 20.86 -47.62 -44.95
C LEU A 603 19.85 -48.23 -45.93
N PRO A 604 20.26 -48.67 -47.13
CA PRO A 604 19.40 -49.49 -47.97
C PRO A 604 19.09 -50.85 -47.34
#